data_AF-K5DQ72-F1
#
_entry.id   AF-K5DQ72-F1
#
_cell.length_a   1.000
_cell.length_b   1.000
_cell.length_c   1.000
_cell.angle_alpha   90.00
_cell.angle_beta   90.00
_cell.angle_gamma   90.00
#
_symmetry.space_group_name_H-M   'P 1'
#
loop_
_entity.id
_entity.type
_entity.pdbx_description
1 polymer ?
#
loop_
_entity_poly.entity_id
_entity_poly.type
_entity_poly.pdbx_seq_one_letter_code
_entity_poly.pdbx_strand_id
1 'polypeptide(L)'
;MDSSLSELVDRIRSTYFAFDPASDADLNAAAERGVPETLLAFYRFADGAFLGSGDGFADPAGSRYRLMFPRLADLQTTQQYGYVFDDAPYYANTGNWWQIIDYCDANWLALDATPDGSGRILDVFHETVGYDDEHDVVAINLTELLQRVLDRGDLYWFDDDFQAHSRI
;
A
#
# COMPACT_ATOMS: atom_id res chain seq x y z
N MET A 1 -11.13 -1.27 -18.34
CA MET A 1 -11.28 -1.19 -16.88
C MET A 1 -10.92 -2.56 -16.34
N ASP A 2 -9.99 -2.62 -15.39
CA ASP A 2 -9.60 -3.86 -14.73
C ASP A 2 -10.76 -4.31 -13.84
N SER A 3 -11.56 -5.26 -14.31
CA SER A 3 -12.77 -5.73 -13.64
C SER A 3 -12.45 -6.32 -12.26
N SER A 4 -11.24 -6.85 -12.07
CA SER A 4 -10.83 -7.45 -10.80
C SER A 4 -10.70 -6.42 -9.68
N LEU A 5 -10.17 -5.23 -9.99
CA LEU A 5 -9.92 -4.20 -8.97
C LEU A 5 -11.22 -3.55 -8.47
N SER A 6 -12.17 -3.29 -9.36
CA SER A 6 -13.50 -2.77 -8.98
C SER A 6 -14.23 -3.76 -8.07
N GLU A 7 -14.21 -5.06 -8.41
CA GLU A 7 -14.83 -6.11 -7.60
C GLU A 7 -14.20 -6.21 -6.20
N LEU A 8 -12.88 -6.09 -6.11
CA LEU A 8 -12.17 -6.06 -4.83
C LEU A 8 -12.56 -4.84 -3.99
N VAL A 9 -12.69 -3.66 -4.60
CA VAL A 9 -13.12 -2.44 -3.87
C VAL A 9 -14.57 -2.55 -3.41
N ASP A 10 -15.46 -3.15 -4.19
CA ASP A 10 -16.84 -3.43 -3.76
C ASP A 10 -16.88 -4.42 -2.58
N ARG A 11 -15.99 -5.42 -2.56
CA ARG A 11 -15.81 -6.30 -1.40
C ARG A 11 -15.30 -5.54 -0.18
N ILE A 12 -14.36 -4.61 -0.35
CA ILE A 12 -13.89 -3.74 0.73
C ILE A 12 -15.05 -2.92 1.28
N ARG A 13 -15.84 -2.24 0.43
CA ARG A 13 -17.00 -1.43 0.85
C ARG A 13 -18.06 -2.21 1.62
N SER A 14 -18.25 -3.48 1.28
CA SER A 14 -19.25 -4.35 1.92
C SER A 14 -18.77 -5.02 3.21
N THR A 15 -17.46 -5.10 3.42
CA THR A 15 -16.85 -5.81 4.56
C THR A 15 -16.21 -4.86 5.58
N TYR A 16 -15.60 -3.79 5.10
CA TYR A 16 -14.83 -2.82 5.86
C TYR A 16 -15.28 -1.39 5.50
N PHE A 17 -14.35 -0.42 5.54
CA PHE A 17 -14.61 0.95 5.14
C PHE A 17 -13.76 1.31 3.91
N ALA A 18 -14.40 1.87 2.89
CA ALA A 18 -13.72 2.56 1.81
C ALA A 18 -14.31 3.96 1.67
N PHE A 19 -13.46 4.95 1.41
CA PHE A 19 -13.96 6.27 1.07
C PHE A 19 -14.60 6.29 -0.32
N ASP A 20 -15.33 7.37 -0.62
CA ASP A 20 -15.79 7.63 -1.98
C ASP A 20 -14.59 7.77 -2.94
N PRO A 21 -14.80 7.51 -4.25
CA PRO A 21 -13.74 7.63 -5.25
C PRO A 21 -13.08 9.01 -5.26
N ALA A 22 -11.80 9.07 -5.63
CA ALA A 22 -11.11 10.33 -5.85
C ALA A 22 -11.72 11.07 -7.05
N SER A 23 -11.70 12.41 -7.01
CA SER A 23 -12.20 13.21 -8.13
C SER A 23 -11.22 13.18 -9.31
N ASP A 24 -11.71 13.45 -10.53
CA ASP A 24 -10.84 13.57 -11.70
C ASP A 24 -9.75 14.62 -11.52
N ALA A 25 -10.05 15.71 -10.80
CA ALA A 25 -9.09 16.76 -10.50
C ALA A 25 -7.95 16.24 -9.60
N ASP A 26 -8.29 15.47 -8.55
CA ASP A 26 -7.31 14.89 -7.64
C ASP A 26 -6.47 13.81 -8.31
N LEU A 27 -7.09 12.99 -9.16
CA LEU A 27 -6.39 11.96 -9.95
C LEU A 27 -5.40 12.57 -10.93
N ASN A 28 -5.78 13.65 -11.63
CA ASN A 28 -4.89 14.37 -12.53
C ASN A 28 -3.73 15.01 -11.77
N ALA A 29 -4.01 15.67 -10.63
CA ALA A 29 -2.97 16.24 -9.79
C ALA A 29 -2.00 15.17 -9.27
N ALA A 30 -2.51 14.01 -8.85
CA ALA A 30 -1.69 12.88 -8.40
C ALA A 30 -0.82 12.31 -9.53
N ALA A 31 -1.35 12.20 -10.75
CA ALA A 31 -0.59 11.80 -11.92
C ALA A 31 0.57 12.77 -12.22
N GLU A 32 0.34 14.08 -12.10
CA GLU A 32 1.40 15.11 -12.25
C GLU A 32 2.49 15.00 -11.17
N ARG A 33 2.15 14.55 -9.96
CA ARG A 33 3.13 14.24 -8.90
C ARG A 33 3.90 12.94 -9.15
N GLY A 34 3.55 12.16 -10.17
CA GLY A 34 4.20 10.90 -10.52
C GLY A 34 3.61 9.66 -9.84
N VAL A 35 2.40 9.73 -9.27
CA VAL A 35 1.72 8.56 -8.72
C VAL A 35 1.48 7.53 -9.84
N PRO A 36 1.88 6.25 -9.65
CA PRO A 36 1.80 5.24 -10.70
C PRO A 36 0.35 4.89 -11.05
N GLU A 37 0.11 4.58 -12.32
CA GLU A 37 -1.22 4.29 -12.86
C GLU A 37 -1.94 3.15 -12.13
N THR A 38 -1.20 2.15 -11.61
CA THR A 38 -1.76 1.07 -10.80
C THR A 38 -2.42 1.59 -9.52
N LEU A 39 -1.82 2.59 -8.85
CA LEU A 39 -2.44 3.22 -7.69
C LEU A 39 -3.59 4.13 -8.11
N LEU A 40 -3.42 4.94 -9.16
CA LEU A 40 -4.51 5.78 -9.69
C LEU A 40 -5.74 4.94 -10.05
N ALA A 41 -5.55 3.73 -10.57
CA ALA A 41 -6.64 2.79 -10.86
C ALA A 41 -7.42 2.38 -9.61
N PHE A 42 -6.76 2.17 -8.46
CA PHE A 42 -7.42 1.94 -7.18
C PHE A 42 -8.18 3.19 -6.71
N TYR A 43 -7.52 4.36 -6.78
CA TYR A 43 -8.09 5.62 -6.31
C TYR A 43 -9.33 6.08 -7.11
N ARG A 44 -9.48 5.62 -8.35
CA ARG A 44 -10.73 5.78 -9.15
C ARG A 44 -11.93 5.04 -8.57
N PHE A 45 -11.73 4.10 -7.66
CA PHE A 45 -12.80 3.33 -7.01
C PHE A 45 -12.92 3.62 -5.51
N ALA A 46 -11.83 3.99 -4.84
CA ALA A 46 -11.85 4.38 -3.43
C ALA A 46 -10.69 5.32 -3.10
N ASP A 47 -10.99 6.48 -2.52
CA ASP A 47 -9.97 7.41 -2.05
C ASP A 47 -9.37 7.00 -0.70
N GLY A 48 -8.73 5.84 -0.66
CA GLY A 48 -8.28 5.19 0.56
C GLY A 48 -9.33 4.27 1.19
N ALA A 49 -8.89 3.47 2.15
CA ALA A 49 -9.69 2.44 2.80
C ALA A 49 -9.11 2.06 4.16
N PHE A 50 -9.95 1.52 5.04
CA PHE A 50 -9.51 0.82 6.24
C PHE A 50 -9.87 -0.65 6.14
N LEU A 51 -8.95 -1.53 6.52
CA LEU A 51 -9.09 -2.99 6.37
C LEU A 51 -8.63 -3.72 7.64
N GLY A 52 -9.19 -4.91 7.84
CA GLY A 52 -8.85 -5.78 8.97
C GLY A 52 -9.35 -5.21 10.30
N SER A 53 -9.91 -6.05 11.18
CA SER A 53 -10.34 -5.60 12.50
C SER A 53 -9.12 -5.46 13.43
N GLY A 54 -9.00 -4.32 14.14
CA GLY A 54 -7.90 -4.08 15.08
C GLY A 54 -7.91 -2.65 15.61
N ASP A 55 -7.07 -2.32 16.59
CA ASP A 55 -7.12 -1.02 17.29
C ASP A 55 -6.16 0.06 16.74
N GLY A 56 -5.59 -0.15 15.54
CA GLY A 56 -4.58 0.74 14.95
C GLY A 56 -5.15 2.06 14.43
N PHE A 57 -6.17 1.98 13.58
CA PHE A 57 -6.79 3.11 12.89
C PHE A 57 -8.27 3.22 13.22
N ALA A 58 -8.84 4.41 13.01
CA ALA A 58 -10.27 4.64 13.15
C ALA A 58 -10.85 5.29 11.90
N ASP A 59 -11.97 4.76 11.41
CA ASP A 59 -12.75 5.43 10.36
C ASP A 59 -13.47 6.68 10.92
N PRO A 60 -14.11 7.51 10.07
CA PRO A 60 -14.84 8.69 10.52
C PRO A 60 -16.01 8.42 11.49
N ALA A 61 -16.53 7.18 11.53
CA ALA A 61 -17.57 6.76 12.46
C ALA A 61 -17.00 6.20 13.78
N GLY A 62 -15.69 6.05 13.88
CA GLY A 62 -14.97 5.54 15.05
C GLY A 62 -14.79 4.02 15.08
N SER A 63 -15.13 3.30 14.00
CA SER A 63 -14.85 1.86 13.90
C SER A 63 -13.35 1.63 13.76
N ARG A 64 -12.84 0.55 14.34
CA ARG A 64 -11.41 0.31 14.52
C ARG A 64 -10.88 -0.71 13.53
N TYR A 65 -9.74 -0.40 12.91
CA TYR A 65 -9.09 -1.23 11.90
C TYR A 65 -7.59 -1.40 12.14
N ARG A 66 -7.02 -2.46 11.55
CA ARG A 66 -5.58 -2.75 11.64
C ARG A 66 -4.77 -2.11 10.52
N LEU A 67 -5.39 -1.89 9.35
CA LEU A 67 -4.74 -1.37 8.15
C LEU A 67 -5.40 -0.10 7.66
N MET A 68 -4.58 0.82 7.14
CA MET A 68 -5.03 2.02 6.43
C MET A 68 -4.34 2.15 5.07
N PHE A 69 -5.14 2.16 4.01
CA PHE A 69 -4.76 2.76 2.74
C PHE A 69 -4.94 4.28 2.84
N PRO A 70 -3.89 5.09 2.63
CA PRO A 70 -3.96 6.54 2.79
C PRO A 70 -4.90 7.18 1.77
N ARG A 71 -5.38 8.37 2.08
CA ARG A 71 -6.06 9.23 1.11
C ARG A 71 -5.07 9.61 0.00
N LEU A 72 -5.54 9.81 -1.23
CA LEU A 72 -4.68 10.11 -2.38
C LEU A 72 -3.81 11.35 -2.15
N ALA A 73 -4.38 12.37 -1.49
CA ALA A 73 -3.68 13.60 -1.16
C ALA A 73 -2.47 13.36 -0.23
N ASP A 74 -2.61 12.40 0.68
CA ASP A 74 -1.62 12.05 1.71
C ASP A 74 -0.65 10.96 1.23
N LEU A 75 -0.86 10.39 0.04
CA LEU A 75 0.01 9.37 -0.54
C LEU A 75 1.41 9.95 -0.79
N GLN A 76 2.42 9.27 -0.26
CA GLN A 76 3.83 9.68 -0.29
C GLN A 76 4.72 8.53 -0.76
N THR A 77 5.92 8.88 -1.24
CA THR A 77 6.97 7.88 -1.45
C THR A 77 7.59 7.50 -0.11
N THR A 78 8.19 6.32 -0.01
CA THR A 78 8.90 5.88 1.20
C THR A 78 10.06 6.83 1.55
N GLN A 79 10.65 7.50 0.56
CA GLN A 79 11.67 8.51 0.77
C GLN A 79 11.12 9.80 1.43
N GLN A 80 9.84 10.12 1.21
CA GLN A 80 9.17 11.28 1.81
C GLN A 80 8.55 10.97 3.17
N TYR A 81 7.99 9.76 3.30
CA TYR A 81 7.26 9.31 4.47
C TYR A 81 8.21 8.77 5.56
N GLY A 82 9.22 7.99 5.15
CA GLY A 82 10.16 7.32 6.04
C GLY A 82 11.45 8.11 6.29
N TYR A 83 12.27 7.60 7.20
CA TYR A 83 13.62 8.10 7.44
C TYR A 83 14.63 7.23 6.68
N VAL A 84 14.82 7.52 5.39
CA VAL A 84 15.77 6.77 4.55
C VAL A 84 17.15 7.39 4.63
N PHE A 85 18.15 6.59 5.00
CA PHE A 85 19.54 7.03 5.02
C PHE A 85 20.09 7.17 3.61
N ASP A 86 20.89 8.21 3.35
CA ASP A 86 21.47 8.50 2.04
C ASP A 86 22.54 7.49 1.60
N ASP A 87 23.05 6.68 2.53
CA ASP A 87 23.96 5.57 2.30
C ASP A 87 23.28 4.22 2.02
N ALA A 88 21.95 4.15 2.11
CA ALA A 88 21.20 2.93 1.82
C ALA A 88 21.38 2.51 0.34
N PRO A 89 21.69 1.23 0.05
CA PRO A 89 21.88 0.73 -1.32
C PRO A 89 20.76 1.10 -2.30
N TYR A 90 19.51 1.06 -1.85
CA TYR A 90 18.34 1.40 -2.64
C TYR A 90 17.82 2.82 -2.40
N TYR A 91 18.62 3.74 -1.85
CA TYR A 91 18.18 5.13 -1.59
C TYR A 91 17.50 5.78 -2.80
N ALA A 92 18.05 5.60 -4.01
CA ALA A 92 17.44 6.14 -5.24
C ALA A 92 16.10 5.47 -5.61
N ASN A 93 15.92 4.19 -5.26
CA ASN A 93 14.70 3.43 -5.55
C ASN A 93 13.56 3.84 -4.61
N THR A 94 13.86 4.20 -3.35
CA THR A 94 12.85 4.61 -2.36
C THR A 94 12.01 5.81 -2.78
N GLY A 95 12.53 6.66 -3.69
CA GLY A 95 11.78 7.73 -4.34
C GLY A 95 10.70 7.26 -5.34
N ASN A 96 10.69 5.96 -5.69
CA ASN A 96 9.68 5.31 -6.53
C ASN A 96 8.95 4.18 -5.78
N TRP A 97 9.22 3.99 -4.50
CA TRP A 97 8.45 3.11 -3.65
C TRP A 97 7.35 3.95 -3.00
N TRP A 98 6.09 3.63 -3.23
CA TRP A 98 4.95 4.40 -2.75
C TRP A 98 4.34 3.74 -1.53
N GLN A 99 4.26 4.43 -0.39
CA GLN A 99 3.65 3.90 0.82
C GLN A 99 2.14 3.74 0.60
N ILE A 100 1.62 2.51 0.68
CA ILE A 100 0.23 2.20 0.31
C ILE A 100 -0.59 1.60 1.43
N ILE A 101 0.04 1.00 2.45
CA ILE A 101 -0.64 0.54 3.65
C ILE A 101 0.21 0.90 4.86
N ASP A 102 -0.37 1.58 5.83
CA ASP A 102 0.17 1.70 7.18
C ASP A 102 -0.51 0.65 8.08
N TYR A 103 0.26 -0.06 8.89
CA TYR A 103 -0.24 -1.06 9.84
C TYR A 103 0.10 -0.74 11.30
N CYS A 104 0.41 0.54 11.59
CA CYS A 104 0.93 1.05 12.85
C CYS A 104 2.31 0.50 13.22
N ASP A 105 3.05 1.24 14.05
CA ASP A 105 4.45 0.97 14.44
C ASP A 105 5.51 1.40 13.42
N ALA A 106 5.20 2.44 12.63
CA ALA A 106 6.11 3.01 11.64
C ALA A 106 6.60 2.00 10.59
N ASN A 107 5.86 0.92 10.35
CA ASN A 107 6.13 -0.01 9.27
C ASN A 107 4.97 0.01 8.28
N TRP A 108 5.28 -0.21 7.01
CA TRP A 108 4.30 -0.02 5.95
C TRP A 108 4.54 -0.97 4.79
N LEU A 109 3.49 -1.19 4.00
CA LEU A 109 3.66 -1.76 2.68
C LEU A 109 3.91 -0.66 1.66
N ALA A 110 4.82 -0.92 0.73
CA ALA A 110 5.12 -0.02 -0.37
C ALA A 110 4.90 -0.69 -1.73
N LEU A 111 4.36 0.03 -2.71
CA LEU A 111 4.34 -0.37 -4.11
C LEU A 111 5.64 0.09 -4.78
N ASP A 112 6.41 -0.86 -5.30
CA ASP A 112 7.65 -0.59 -6.04
C ASP A 112 7.34 -0.21 -7.50
N ALA A 113 7.36 1.09 -7.79
CA ALA A 113 7.13 1.65 -9.12
C ALA A 113 8.41 1.83 -9.94
N THR A 114 9.54 1.25 -9.49
CA THR A 114 10.75 1.21 -10.33
C THR A 114 10.53 0.34 -11.58
N PRO A 115 11.30 0.53 -12.67
CA PRO A 115 11.18 -0.28 -13.87
C PRO A 115 11.31 -1.79 -13.61
N ASP A 116 12.19 -2.18 -12.68
CA ASP A 116 12.41 -3.59 -12.33
C ASP A 116 11.40 -4.10 -11.29
N GLY A 117 10.86 -3.21 -10.45
CA GLY A 117 9.87 -3.53 -9.42
C GLY A 117 8.53 -4.00 -9.97
N SER A 118 8.14 -3.53 -11.15
CA SER A 118 6.92 -3.97 -11.86
C SER A 118 5.63 -3.91 -11.02
N GLY A 119 5.56 -3.01 -10.02
CA GLY A 119 4.39 -2.85 -9.15
C GLY A 119 4.25 -3.90 -8.05
N ARG A 120 5.31 -4.65 -7.73
CA ARG A 120 5.34 -5.54 -6.55
C ARG A 120 5.16 -4.75 -5.25
N ILE A 121 4.71 -5.45 -4.23
CA ILE A 121 4.44 -4.90 -2.91
C ILE A 121 5.51 -5.38 -1.94
N LEU A 122 6.17 -4.43 -1.29
CA LEU A 122 7.26 -4.62 -0.35
C LEU A 122 6.74 -4.43 1.07
N ASP A 123 7.16 -5.29 2.01
CA ASP A 123 7.12 -4.98 3.44
C ASP A 123 8.35 -4.15 3.79
N VAL A 124 8.11 -2.95 4.32
CA VAL A 124 9.14 -1.94 4.55
C VAL A 124 9.15 -1.54 6.02
N PHE A 125 10.30 -1.75 6.65
CA PHE A 125 10.56 -1.38 8.04
C PHE A 125 11.27 -0.02 8.12
N HIS A 126 10.84 0.85 9.03
CA HIS A 126 11.45 2.19 9.14
C HIS A 126 12.95 2.17 9.48
N GLU A 127 13.45 1.12 10.15
CA GLU A 127 14.86 1.01 10.51
C GLU A 127 15.76 0.61 9.35
N THR A 128 15.23 -0.11 8.36
CA THR A 128 16.02 -0.75 7.29
C THR A 128 15.58 -0.34 5.89
N VAL A 129 14.77 0.73 5.76
CA VAL A 129 14.30 1.23 4.46
C VAL A 129 15.47 1.41 3.49
N GLY A 130 15.40 0.69 2.36
CA GLY A 130 16.39 0.78 1.30
C GLY A 130 17.69 -0.02 1.51
N TYR A 131 17.81 -0.79 2.60
CA TYR A 131 18.89 -1.76 2.77
C TYR A 131 18.62 -3.07 2.01
N ASP A 132 19.68 -3.72 1.54
CA ASP A 132 19.63 -4.99 0.82
C ASP A 132 19.19 -6.14 1.73
N ASP A 133 18.38 -7.06 1.20
CA ASP A 133 17.86 -8.25 1.88
C ASP A 133 17.04 -7.93 3.15
N GLU A 134 16.35 -6.78 3.15
CA GLU A 134 15.53 -6.30 4.28
C GLU A 134 14.06 -6.07 3.90
N HIS A 135 13.68 -6.18 2.61
CA HIS A 135 12.31 -5.93 2.14
C HIS A 135 11.71 -7.18 1.50
N ASP A 136 10.79 -7.83 2.20
CA ASP A 136 10.08 -8.99 1.66
C ASP A 136 9.05 -8.58 0.61
N VAL A 137 9.01 -9.30 -0.51
CA VAL A 137 7.96 -9.13 -1.53
C VAL A 137 6.72 -9.90 -1.10
N VAL A 138 5.76 -9.17 -0.51
CA VAL A 138 4.54 -9.76 0.07
C VAL A 138 3.44 -10.04 -0.95
N ALA A 139 3.48 -9.36 -2.10
CA ALA A 139 2.62 -9.60 -3.26
C ALA A 139 3.31 -9.10 -4.54
N ILE A 140 3.03 -9.72 -5.69
CA ILE A 140 3.58 -9.31 -6.99
C ILE A 140 2.80 -8.17 -7.63
N ASN A 141 1.62 -7.81 -7.11
CA ASN A 141 0.85 -6.63 -7.51
C ASN A 141 -0.24 -6.28 -6.47
N LEU A 142 -0.87 -5.13 -6.66
CA LEU A 142 -1.94 -4.63 -5.78
C LEU A 142 -3.16 -5.55 -5.72
N THR A 143 -3.56 -6.15 -6.84
CA THR A 143 -4.72 -7.05 -6.91
C THR A 143 -4.51 -8.29 -6.03
N GLU A 144 -3.32 -8.89 -6.07
CA GLU A 144 -2.97 -10.03 -5.21
C GLU A 144 -2.97 -9.63 -3.73
N LEU A 145 -2.36 -8.48 -3.38
CA LEU A 145 -2.36 -7.97 -2.01
C LEU A 145 -3.79 -7.85 -1.47
N LEU A 146 -4.65 -7.13 -2.20
CA LEU A 146 -6.03 -6.90 -1.79
C LEU A 146 -6.83 -8.20 -1.68
N GLN A 147 -6.66 -9.12 -2.64
CA GLN A 147 -7.31 -10.43 -2.59
C GLN A 147 -6.90 -11.20 -1.32
N ARG A 148 -5.60 -11.29 -1.03
CA ARG A 148 -5.09 -12.01 0.15
C ARG A 148 -5.55 -11.37 1.46
N VAL A 149 -5.51 -10.04 1.56
CA VAL A 149 -6.00 -9.30 2.74
C VAL A 149 -7.50 -9.55 2.95
N LEU A 150 -8.31 -9.50 1.88
CA LEU A 150 -9.75 -9.74 1.98
C LEU A 150 -10.11 -11.20 2.33
N ASP A 151 -9.30 -12.16 1.90
CA ASP A 151 -9.55 -13.59 2.15
C ASP A 151 -9.11 -14.02 3.56
N ARG A 152 -8.02 -13.44 4.07
CA ARG A 152 -7.48 -13.74 5.42
C ARG A 152 -8.07 -12.84 6.51
N GLY A 153 -8.41 -11.60 6.17
CA GLY A 153 -8.89 -10.58 7.10
C GLY A 153 -7.83 -10.00 8.04
N ASP A 154 -6.53 -10.27 7.79
CA ASP A 154 -5.42 -9.86 8.66
C ASP A 154 -4.10 -9.68 7.86
N LEU A 155 -3.01 -9.33 8.58
CA LEU A 155 -1.63 -9.19 8.10
C LEU A 155 -1.01 -10.54 7.72
N TYR A 156 -1.46 -11.18 6.65
CA TYR A 156 -1.03 -12.54 6.28
C TYR A 156 0.49 -12.73 6.12
N TRP A 157 1.24 -11.64 5.89
CA TRP A 157 2.70 -11.70 5.75
C TRP A 157 3.44 -11.78 7.10
N PHE A 158 2.73 -11.68 8.23
CA PHE A 158 3.23 -11.94 9.57
C PHE A 158 3.02 -13.39 10.03
N ASP A 159 2.31 -14.21 9.26
CA ASP A 159 2.07 -15.60 9.62
C ASP A 159 3.38 -16.41 9.59
N ASP A 160 3.61 -17.29 10.57
CA ASP A 160 4.83 -18.12 10.67
C ASP A 160 5.08 -19.00 9.42
N ASP A 161 4.01 -19.32 8.67
CA ASP A 161 4.06 -20.12 7.45
C ASP A 161 4.15 -19.27 6.17
N PHE A 162 4.19 -17.94 6.30
CA PHE A 162 4.30 -17.05 5.16
C PHE A 162 5.60 -17.29 4.40
N GLN A 163 5.50 -17.37 3.08
CA GLN A 163 6.63 -17.47 2.17
C GLN A 163 6.59 -16.25 1.25
N ALA A 164 7.53 -15.33 1.45
CA ALA A 164 7.72 -14.19 0.55
C ALA A 164 8.04 -14.68 -0.87
N HIS A 165 7.62 -13.91 -1.88
CA HIS A 165 7.92 -14.25 -3.28
C HIS A 165 9.41 -14.17 -3.58
N SER A 166 10.07 -13.18 -2.96
CA SER A 166 11.50 -12.95 -2.95
C SER A 166 11.79 -11.93 -1.85
N ARG A 167 13.08 -11.66 -1.61
CA ARG A 167 13.52 -10.52 -0.81
C ARG A 167 14.37 -9.61 -1.69
N ILE A 168 14.31 -8.32 -1.42
CA ILE A 168 15.24 -7.33 -1.97
C ILE A 168 15.92 -6.56 -0.86
#